data_AF-A0A848WXN6-F1
#
_entry.id   AF-A0A848WXN6-F1
#
_cell.length_a   1.000
_cell.length_b   1.000
_cell.length_c   1.000
_cell.angle_alpha   90.00
_cell.angle_beta   90.00
_cell.angle_gamma   90.00
#
_symmetry.space_group_name_H-M   'P 1'
#
loop_
_entity.id
_entity.type
_entity.pdbx_description
1 polymer ?
#
loop_
_entity_poly.entity_id
_entity_poly.type
_entity_poly.pdbx_seq_one_letter_code
_entity_poly.pdbx_strand_id
1 'polypeptide(L)'
;MNVRKILCGLGFILFLLFAWFQRNDIDPEVYYKPSGIDATLWVVFYILIAAVFGVAFFRPAPTWLLSIAVLACLAEMALSGPGLVDNLFGEKDFTVMQQSMTAEDPRVELSREFFGALIALVAITVLWCKQGACCSKKKAKNE
;
A
#
# COMPACT_ATOMS: atom_id res chain seq x y z
N MET A 1 -12.03 23.95 -2.79
CA MET A 1 -12.07 22.47 -2.75
C MET A 1 -11.55 21.99 -1.40
N ASN A 2 -12.25 21.10 -0.69
CA ASN A 2 -11.84 20.67 0.66
C ASN A 2 -10.52 19.88 0.60
N VAL A 3 -9.52 20.25 1.41
CA VAL A 3 -8.20 19.58 1.49
C VAL A 3 -8.33 18.06 1.69
N ARG A 4 -9.33 17.61 2.46
CA ARG A 4 -9.63 16.18 2.62
C ARG A 4 -9.97 15.50 1.29
N LYS A 5 -10.84 16.11 0.49
CA LYS A 5 -11.26 15.55 -0.81
C LYS A 5 -10.09 15.51 -1.80
N ILE A 6 -9.21 16.51 -1.75
CA ILE A 6 -7.97 16.53 -2.56
C ILE A 6 -7.10 15.33 -2.19
N LEU A 7 -6.81 15.15 -0.90
CA LEU A 7 -6.00 14.02 -0.43
C LEU A 7 -6.64 12.66 -0.76
N CYS A 8 -7.97 12.55 -0.65
CA CYS A 8 -8.67 11.32 -1.01
C CYS A 8 -8.63 11.05 -2.51
N GLY A 9 -8.80 12.08 -3.35
CA GLY A 9 -8.69 11.94 -4.81
C GLY A 9 -7.28 11.57 -5.24
N LEU A 10 -6.26 12.23 -4.69
CA LEU A 10 -4.86 11.90 -4.96
C LEU A 10 -4.51 10.48 -4.51
N GLY A 11 -4.92 10.08 -3.31
CA GLY A 11 -4.73 8.72 -2.82
C GLY A 11 -5.42 7.68 -3.71
N PHE A 12 -6.67 7.93 -4.12
CA PHE A 12 -7.41 7.05 -5.02
C PHE A 12 -6.67 6.82 -6.34
N ILE A 13 -6.23 7.91 -7.00
CA ILE A 13 -5.51 7.82 -8.27
C ILE A 13 -4.16 7.13 -8.08
N LEU A 14 -3.42 7.48 -7.03
CA LEU A 14 -2.10 6.91 -6.74
C LEU A 14 -2.16 5.39 -6.56
N PHE A 15 -3.08 4.89 -5.73
CA PHE A 15 -3.18 3.45 -5.48
C PHE A 15 -3.75 2.67 -6.67
N LEU A 16 -4.57 3.31 -7.53
CA LEU A 16 -4.93 2.72 -8.82
C LEU A 16 -3.73 2.61 -9.78
N LEU A 17 -2.84 3.60 -9.79
CA LEU A 17 -1.61 3.53 -10.56
C LEU A 17 -0.70 2.41 -10.05
N PHE A 18 -0.58 2.23 -8.74
CA PHE A 18 0.16 1.09 -8.15
C PHE A 18 -0.46 -0.26 -8.57
N ALA A 19 -1.78 -0.41 -8.48
CA ALA A 19 -2.48 -1.61 -8.96
C ALA A 19 -2.26 -1.85 -10.47
N TRP A 20 -2.18 -0.79 -11.27
CA TRP A 20 -1.90 -0.90 -12.70
C TRP A 20 -0.46 -1.37 -12.96
N PHE A 21 0.52 -0.81 -12.26
CA PHE A 21 1.92 -1.20 -12.40
C PHE A 21 2.18 -2.65 -12.00
N GLN A 22 1.36 -3.21 -11.09
CA GLN A 22 1.50 -4.60 -10.65
C GLN A 22 1.30 -5.65 -11.77
N ARG A 23 0.78 -5.25 -12.94
CA ARG A 23 0.72 -6.15 -14.11
C ARG A 23 2.10 -6.52 -14.63
N ASN A 24 3.09 -5.68 -14.37
CA ASN A 24 4.47 -5.92 -14.74
C ASN A 24 5.11 -7.01 -13.85
N ASP A 25 4.52 -7.36 -12.70
CA ASP A 25 4.98 -8.47 -11.83
C ASP A 25 4.75 -9.87 -12.42
N ILE A 26 4.05 -9.96 -13.55
CA ILE A 26 3.88 -11.23 -14.30
C ILE A 26 5.06 -11.45 -15.26
N ASP A 27 5.90 -10.42 -15.50
CA ASP A 27 7.00 -10.48 -16.45
C ASP A 27 8.24 -11.17 -15.83
N PRO A 28 8.65 -12.35 -16.36
CA PRO A 28 9.82 -13.07 -15.88
C PRO A 28 11.14 -12.36 -16.17
N GLU A 29 11.17 -11.36 -17.06
CA GLU A 29 12.37 -10.55 -17.28
C GLU A 29 12.62 -9.56 -16.12
N VAL A 30 11.56 -9.19 -15.40
CA VAL A 30 11.60 -8.18 -14.34
C VAL A 30 11.58 -8.81 -12.94
N TYR A 31 10.97 -10.00 -12.78
CA TYR A 31 10.70 -10.62 -11.47
C TYR A 31 11.25 -12.03 -11.26
N TYR A 32 11.75 -12.31 -10.06
CA TYR A 32 12.27 -13.61 -9.64
C TYR A 32 11.13 -14.57 -9.30
N LYS A 33 10.93 -15.62 -10.11
CA LYS A 33 9.85 -16.62 -9.97
C LYS A 33 8.46 -15.97 -9.95
N PRO A 34 8.04 -15.33 -11.04
CA PRO A 34 6.75 -14.64 -11.10
C PRO A 34 5.61 -15.62 -10.85
N SER A 35 4.79 -15.32 -9.86
CA SER A 35 3.57 -16.05 -9.56
C SER A 35 2.39 -15.15 -9.89
N GLY A 36 1.57 -15.54 -10.86
CA GLY A 36 0.36 -14.78 -11.21
C GLY A 36 -0.61 -14.64 -10.03
N ILE A 37 -0.57 -15.58 -9.07
CA ILE A 37 -1.38 -15.51 -7.85
C ILE A 37 -0.89 -14.38 -6.95
N ASP A 38 0.42 -14.24 -6.80
CA ASP A 38 1.04 -13.23 -5.95
C ASP A 38 0.81 -11.82 -6.51
N ALA A 39 1.09 -11.63 -7.81
CA ALA A 39 0.78 -10.39 -8.52
C ALA A 39 -0.71 -10.03 -8.41
N THR A 40 -1.62 -11.02 -8.48
CA THR A 40 -3.06 -10.78 -8.32
C THR A 40 -3.42 -10.35 -6.90
N LEU A 41 -2.81 -10.93 -5.86
CA LEU A 41 -3.03 -10.53 -4.47
C LEU A 41 -2.62 -9.08 -4.25
N TRP A 42 -1.47 -8.67 -4.79
CA TRP A 42 -1.03 -7.27 -4.74
C TRP A 42 -1.95 -6.30 -5.50
N VAL A 43 -2.48 -6.71 -6.67
CA VAL A 43 -3.51 -5.91 -7.38
C VAL A 43 -4.75 -5.74 -6.49
N VAL A 44 -5.24 -6.82 -5.89
CA VAL A 44 -6.41 -6.80 -5.01
C VAL A 44 -6.15 -5.93 -3.78
N PHE A 45 -4.96 -6.03 -3.20
CA PHE A 45 -4.51 -5.18 -2.10
C PHE A 45 -4.59 -3.70 -2.49
N TYR A 46 -3.93 -3.27 -3.57
CA TYR A 46 -3.96 -1.87 -3.98
C TYR A 46 -5.35 -1.38 -4.38
N ILE A 47 -6.19 -2.23 -4.96
CA ILE A 47 -7.61 -1.91 -5.23
C ILE A 47 -8.38 -1.71 -3.92
N LEU A 48 -8.15 -2.52 -2.89
CA LEU A 48 -8.75 -2.32 -1.57
C LEU A 48 -8.37 -0.96 -0.99
N ILE A 49 -7.08 -0.59 -1.04
CA ILE A 49 -6.61 0.72 -0.56
C ILE A 49 -7.25 1.85 -1.37
N ALA A 50 -7.29 1.74 -2.70
CA ALA A 50 -7.97 2.70 -3.56
C ALA A 50 -9.45 2.83 -3.18
N ALA A 51 -10.16 1.71 -2.98
CA ALA A 51 -11.56 1.72 -2.58
C ALA A 51 -11.80 2.46 -1.26
N VAL A 52 -10.91 2.33 -0.27
CA VAL A 52 -10.97 3.10 0.99
C VAL A 52 -10.95 4.60 0.71
N PHE A 53 -10.00 5.08 -0.13
CA PHE A 53 -9.88 6.49 -0.49
C PHE A 53 -11.04 6.98 -1.36
N GLY A 54 -11.53 6.14 -2.28
CA GLY A 54 -12.70 6.42 -3.11
C GLY A 54 -13.97 6.58 -2.27
N VAL A 55 -14.19 5.69 -1.29
CA VAL A 55 -15.30 5.84 -0.33
C VAL A 55 -15.12 7.12 0.49
N ALA A 56 -13.90 7.34 1.03
CA ALA A 56 -13.55 8.50 1.86
C ALA A 56 -13.75 9.86 1.15
N PHE A 57 -13.69 9.87 -0.18
CA PHE A 57 -13.93 11.05 -1.01
C PHE A 57 -15.38 11.55 -0.87
N PHE A 58 -16.35 10.64 -0.88
CA PHE A 58 -17.78 10.97 -0.81
C PHE A 58 -18.27 11.06 0.65
N ARG A 59 -17.86 10.13 1.51
CA ARG A 59 -18.30 10.01 2.91
C ARG A 59 -17.17 9.46 3.77
N PRO A 60 -17.15 9.69 5.10
CA PRO A 60 -16.16 9.02 5.95
C PRO A 60 -16.22 7.50 5.74
N ALA A 61 -15.05 6.88 5.63
CA ALA A 61 -14.92 5.44 5.48
C ALA A 61 -15.36 4.77 6.79
N PRO A 62 -16.14 3.69 6.74
CA PRO A 62 -16.57 3.01 7.95
C PRO A 62 -15.36 2.34 8.63
N THR A 63 -15.36 2.31 9.96
CA THR A 63 -14.24 1.80 10.76
C THR A 63 -13.85 0.37 10.39
N TRP A 64 -14.81 -0.50 10.09
CA TRP A 64 -14.53 -1.88 9.70
C TRP A 64 -13.70 -1.96 8.40
N LEU A 65 -13.95 -1.07 7.44
CA LEU A 65 -13.21 -1.04 6.17
C LEU A 65 -11.78 -0.53 6.39
N LEU A 66 -11.62 0.46 7.28
CA LEU A 66 -10.30 0.93 7.70
C LEU A 66 -9.52 -0.16 8.45
N SER A 67 -10.17 -0.91 9.34
CA SER A 67 -9.56 -2.04 10.05
C SER A 67 -9.09 -3.12 9.09
N ILE A 68 -9.93 -3.53 8.12
CA ILE A 68 -9.54 -4.52 7.09
C ILE A 68 -8.32 -4.03 6.31
N ALA A 69 -8.32 -2.77 5.90
CA ALA A 69 -7.22 -2.21 5.12
C ALA A 69 -5.92 -2.13 5.93
N VAL A 70 -5.98 -1.75 7.21
CA VAL A 70 -4.81 -1.79 8.12
C VAL A 70 -4.30 -3.22 8.29
N LEU A 71 -5.18 -4.18 8.54
CA LEU A 71 -4.80 -5.59 8.69
C LEU A 71 -4.16 -6.14 7.41
N ALA A 72 -4.69 -5.79 6.24
CA ALA A 72 -4.09 -6.14 4.96
C ALA A 72 -2.68 -5.56 4.83
N CYS A 73 -2.47 -4.28 5.14
CA CYS A 73 -1.12 -3.70 5.09
C CYS A 73 -0.15 -4.41 6.04
N LEU A 74 -0.58 -4.74 7.26
CA LEU A 74 0.26 -5.44 8.23
C LEU A 74 0.58 -6.86 7.77
N ALA A 75 -0.36 -7.56 7.14
CA ALA A 75 -0.14 -8.88 6.57
C ALA A 75 0.89 -8.83 5.44
N GLU A 76 0.74 -7.91 4.47
CA GLU A 76 1.70 -7.75 3.38
C GLU A 76 3.10 -7.37 3.90
N MET A 77 3.18 -6.46 4.87
CA MET A 77 4.45 -6.12 5.51
C MET A 77 5.08 -7.30 6.26
N ALA A 78 4.28 -8.17 6.89
CA ALA A 78 4.80 -9.35 7.59
C ALA A 78 5.32 -10.40 6.59
N LEU A 79 4.66 -10.57 5.45
CA LEU A 79 5.06 -11.51 4.40
C LEU A 79 6.33 -11.04 3.67
N SER A 80 6.43 -9.74 3.40
CA SER A 80 7.57 -9.13 2.70
C SER A 80 8.74 -8.72 3.61
N GLY A 81 8.51 -8.68 4.93
CA GLY A 81 9.48 -8.26 5.94
C GLY A 81 10.79 -9.04 5.94
N PRO A 82 10.80 -10.38 5.83
CA PRO A 82 12.05 -11.16 5.81
C PRO A 82 13.00 -10.73 4.70
N GLY A 83 12.50 -10.46 3.50
CA GLY A 83 13.33 -10.03 2.38
C GLY A 83 13.89 -8.62 2.53
N LEU A 84 13.19 -7.72 3.24
CA LEU A 84 13.75 -6.42 3.63
C LEU A 84 14.87 -6.59 4.67
N VAL A 85 14.68 -7.47 5.66
CA VAL A 85 15.71 -7.76 6.68
C VAL A 85 16.97 -8.33 6.02
N ASP A 86 16.81 -9.29 5.12
CA ASP A 86 17.93 -9.88 4.36
C ASP A 86 18.60 -8.88 3.41
N ASN A 87 17.89 -7.85 2.96
CA ASN A 87 18.47 -6.78 2.15
C ASN A 87 19.28 -5.78 3.00
N LEU A 88 18.79 -5.45 4.19
CA LEU A 88 19.40 -4.45 5.08
C LEU A 88 20.54 -5.01 5.93
N PHE A 89 20.43 -6.27 6.35
CA PHE A 89 21.32 -6.91 7.32
C PHE A 89 21.98 -8.19 6.81
N GLY A 90 21.69 -8.59 5.56
CA GLY A 90 22.30 -9.76 4.95
C GLY A 90 23.76 -9.52 4.55
N GLU A 91 24.42 -10.60 4.12
CA GLU A 91 25.85 -10.58 3.78
C GLU A 91 26.16 -9.94 2.41
N LYS A 92 25.16 -9.73 1.56
CA LYS A 92 25.33 -9.07 0.26
C LYS A 92 24.97 -7.58 0.37
N ASP A 93 25.62 -6.76 -0.45
CA ASP A 93 25.39 -5.30 -0.48
C ASP A 93 23.91 -4.93 -0.64
N PHE A 94 23.51 -3.90 0.12
CA PHE A 94 22.17 -3.34 0.09
C PHE A 94 21.83 -2.78 -1.28
N THR A 95 20.69 -3.21 -1.84
CA THR A 95 20.19 -2.68 -3.10
C THR A 95 18.68 -2.53 -3.08
N VAL A 96 18.18 -1.32 -3.37
CA VAL A 96 16.75 -0.97 -3.45
C VAL A 96 16.36 -0.45 -4.83
N MET A 97 17.37 -0.07 -5.63
CA MET A 97 17.23 0.32 -7.02
C MET A 97 18.01 -0.72 -7.83
N GLN A 98 17.31 -1.56 -8.60
CA GLN A 98 17.94 -2.45 -9.57
C GLN A 98 18.88 -1.61 -10.45
N GLN A 99 20.20 -1.77 -10.30
CA GLN A 99 21.17 -1.24 -11.26
C GLN A 99 21.21 -2.06 -12.56
N SER A 100 20.58 -3.23 -12.56
CA SER A 100 20.41 -4.13 -13.71
C SER A 100 19.02 -4.74 -13.64
N MET A 101 18.26 -4.70 -14.74
CA MET A 101 16.95 -5.36 -14.90
C MET A 101 17.12 -6.88 -15.06
N THR A 102 17.88 -7.50 -14.17
CA THR A 102 17.97 -8.95 -14.06
C THR A 102 17.28 -9.37 -12.77
N ALA A 103 16.29 -10.25 -12.95
CA ALA A 103 15.46 -10.90 -11.93
C ALA A 103 16.25 -11.84 -11.00
N GLU A 104 17.51 -11.54 -10.64
CA GLU A 104 18.38 -12.48 -9.92
C GLU A 104 18.30 -12.36 -8.39
N ASP A 105 17.77 -11.25 -7.85
CA ASP A 105 17.76 -11.01 -6.40
C ASP A 105 16.36 -10.75 -5.81
N PRO A 106 15.72 -11.77 -5.19
CA PRO A 106 14.38 -11.63 -4.62
C PRO A 106 14.30 -10.62 -3.46
N ARG A 107 15.44 -10.20 -2.91
CA ARG A 107 15.48 -9.22 -1.80
C ARG A 107 15.05 -7.83 -2.24
N VAL A 108 15.32 -7.46 -3.49
CA VAL A 108 14.92 -6.15 -4.04
C VAL A 108 13.41 -6.07 -4.20
N GLU A 109 12.81 -7.14 -4.72
CA GLU A 109 11.36 -7.27 -4.91
C GLU A 109 10.62 -7.22 -3.58
N LEU A 110 11.01 -8.07 -2.62
CA LEU A 110 10.40 -8.08 -1.28
C LEU A 110 10.57 -6.75 -0.54
N SER A 111 11.70 -6.07 -0.72
CA SER A 111 11.89 -4.75 -0.12
C SER A 111 10.93 -3.73 -0.72
N ARG A 112 10.73 -3.73 -2.05
CA ARG A 112 9.78 -2.83 -2.74
C ARG A 112 8.34 -3.08 -2.29
N GLU A 113 7.96 -4.34 -2.22
CA GLU A 113 6.66 -4.78 -1.70
C GLU A 113 6.43 -4.28 -0.28
N PHE A 114 7.39 -4.50 0.63
CA PHE A 114 7.32 -4.00 2.00
C PHE A 114 7.11 -2.49 2.06
N PHE A 115 7.88 -1.71 1.29
CA PHE A 115 7.73 -0.26 1.25
C PHE A 115 6.40 0.18 0.65
N GLY A 116 5.88 -0.54 -0.36
CA GLY A 116 4.53 -0.32 -0.91
C GLY A 116 3.44 -0.48 0.14
N ALA A 117 3.50 -1.57 0.92
CA ALA A 117 2.56 -1.82 2.01
C ALA A 117 2.72 -0.81 3.16
N LEU A 118 3.94 -0.38 3.49
CA LEU A 118 4.21 0.66 4.48
C LEU A 118 3.60 2.01 4.08
N ILE A 119 3.77 2.43 2.83
CA ILE A 119 3.18 3.67 2.31
C ILE A 119 1.65 3.60 2.40
N ALA A 120 1.05 2.46 2.04
CA ALA A 120 -0.39 2.25 2.17
C ALA A 120 -0.86 2.33 3.63
N LEU A 121 -0.13 1.71 4.57
CA LEU A 121 -0.43 1.76 6.00
C LEU A 121 -0.41 3.18 6.55
N VAL A 122 0.63 3.96 6.23
CA VAL A 122 0.75 5.36 6.64
C VAL A 122 -0.42 6.18 6.08
N ALA A 123 -0.74 6.01 4.80
CA ALA A 123 -1.82 6.73 4.15
C ALA A 123 -3.19 6.46 4.80
N ILE A 124 -3.50 5.19 5.09
CA ILE A 124 -4.73 4.80 5.79
C ILE A 124 -4.76 5.32 7.22
N THR A 125 -3.66 5.22 7.94
CA THR A 125 -3.57 5.69 9.34
C THR A 125 -3.81 7.20 9.41
N VAL A 126 -3.17 7.98 8.54
CA VAL A 126 -3.40 9.43 8.43
C VAL A 126 -4.87 9.73 8.09
N LEU A 127 -5.45 8.97 7.16
CA LEU A 127 -6.85 9.12 6.79
C LEU A 127 -7.77 8.84 7.99
N TRP A 128 -7.54 7.75 8.71
CA TRP A 128 -8.32 7.35 9.89
C TRP A 128 -8.25 8.43 10.98
N CYS A 129 -7.05 8.91 11.33
CA CYS A 129 -6.86 9.97 12.31
C CYS A 129 -7.63 11.26 11.93
N LYS A 130 -7.60 11.67 10.66
CA LYS A 130 -8.32 12.85 10.18
C LYS A 130 -9.84 12.67 10.21
N GLN A 131 -10.34 11.46 9.98
CA GLN A 131 -11.76 11.15 10.08
C GLN A 131 -12.23 11.13 11.53
N GLY A 132 -11.47 10.53 12.45
CA GLY A 132 -11.77 10.49 13.88
C GLY A 132 -11.84 11.89 14.49
N ALA A 133 -10.86 12.75 14.21
CA ALA A 133 -10.86 14.15 14.66
C ALA A 133 -12.04 14.95 14.09
N CYS A 134 -12.45 14.70 12.85
CA CYS A 134 -13.59 15.35 12.22
C CYS A 134 -14.94 14.91 12.82
N CYS A 135 -15.06 13.62 13.16
CA CYS A 135 -16.25 13.06 13.80
C CYS A 135 -16.44 13.63 15.22
N SER A 136 -15.35 13.75 15.99
CA SER A 136 -15.35 14.36 17.33
C SER A 136 -15.81 15.83 17.28
N LYS A 137 -15.27 16.65 16.36
CA LYS A 137 -15.69 18.05 16.19
C LYS A 137 -17.15 18.23 15.76
N LYS A 138 -17.72 17.28 15.00
CA LYS A 138 -19.14 17.34 14.59
C LYS A 138 -20.09 17.06 15.75
N LYS A 139 -19.74 16.13 16.66
CA LYS A 139 -20.53 15.87 17.87
C LYS A 139 -20.58 17.11 18.76
N ALA A 140 -19.42 17.73 19.03
CA ALA A 140 -19.32 18.92 19.88
C ALA A 140 -20.00 20.20 19.34
N LYS A 141 -20.47 20.21 18.08
CA LYS A 141 -21.21 21.34 17.49
C LYS A 141 -22.73 21.14 17.49
N ASN A 142 -23.18 19.91 17.75
CA ASN A 142 -24.58 19.53 17.76
C ASN A 142 -25.13 19.31 19.18
N GLU A 143 -24.29 19.53 20.19
CA GLU A 143 -24.64 19.67 21.61
C GLU A 143 -24.63 21.16 21.99
#